data_AF-A0A2E9LG80-F1
#
_entry.id   AF-A0A2E9LG80-F1
#
_cell.length_a   1.000
_cell.length_b   1.000
_cell.length_c   1.000
_cell.angle_alpha   90.00
_cell.angle_beta   90.00
_cell.angle_gamma   90.00
#
_symmetry.space_group_name_H-M   'P 1'
#
loop_
_entity.id
_entity.type
_entity.pdbx_description
1 polymer ?
#
loop_
_entity_poly.entity_id
_entity_poly.type
_entity_poly.pdbx_seq_one_letter_code
_entity_poly.pdbx_strand_id
1 'polypeptide(L)'
;MPKEGQRKQKYAYERRRPELSPCHKIIQSAWESFKEDRQLEQRPLPQYVNNEFEAFLRCGIFAYGFLRLKCEACGEEKITAFSCKQRGFCPS
;
A
#
# COMPACT_ATOMS: atom_id res chain seq x y z
N MET A 1 -25.64 10.32 -41.60
CA MET A 1 -24.26 10.82 -41.42
C MET A 1 -23.85 10.53 -39.98
N PRO A 2 -23.13 9.43 -39.72
CA PRO A 2 -22.78 9.02 -38.35
C PRO A 2 -21.70 9.96 -37.79
N LYS A 3 -21.88 10.44 -36.55
CA LYS A 3 -20.91 11.32 -35.89
C LYS A 3 -19.72 10.50 -35.39
N GLU A 4 -18.53 10.87 -35.86
CA GLU A 4 -17.25 10.25 -35.50
C GLU A 4 -17.06 10.21 -33.99
N GLY A 5 -16.83 8.99 -33.50
CA GLY A 5 -16.65 8.68 -32.10
C GLY A 5 -15.39 9.33 -31.55
N GLN A 6 -15.56 10.33 -30.70
CA GLN A 6 -14.52 10.81 -29.81
C GLN A 6 -13.97 9.62 -29.01
N ARG A 7 -12.71 9.28 -29.28
CA ARG A 7 -11.95 8.25 -28.54
C ARG A 7 -11.72 8.75 -27.11
N LYS A 8 -12.67 8.47 -26.21
CA LYS A 8 -12.52 8.73 -24.76
C LYS A 8 -11.28 7.99 -24.28
N GLN A 9 -10.22 8.72 -23.95
CA GLN A 9 -9.03 8.17 -23.33
C GLN A 9 -9.43 7.61 -21.97
N LYS A 10 -9.57 6.29 -21.87
CA LYS A 10 -9.82 5.62 -20.59
C LYS A 10 -8.53 5.73 -19.77
N TYR A 11 -8.50 6.60 -18.77
CA TYR A 11 -7.51 6.52 -17.71
C TYR A 11 -7.70 5.19 -16.98
N ALA A 12 -6.98 4.16 -17.41
CA ALA A 12 -6.95 2.88 -16.72
C ALA A 12 -6.22 3.09 -15.40
N TYR A 13 -6.86 2.72 -14.29
CA TYR A 13 -6.21 2.80 -12.98
C TYR A 13 -5.01 1.85 -12.95
N GLU A 14 -3.82 2.41 -12.81
CA GLU A 14 -2.62 1.63 -12.51
C GLU A 14 -2.45 1.48 -11.01
N ARG A 15 -2.23 0.24 -10.55
CA ARG A 15 -2.03 -0.05 -9.14
C ARG A 15 -0.70 0.52 -8.67
N ARG A 16 -0.69 1.18 -7.52
CA ARG A 16 0.54 1.55 -6.80
C ARG A 16 1.32 0.31 -6.36
N ARG A 17 2.66 0.39 -6.40
CA ARG A 17 3.60 -0.65 -5.94
C ARG A 17 4.49 -0.10 -4.82
N PRO A 18 3.96 0.07 -3.60
CA PRO A 18 4.72 0.65 -2.48
C PRO A 18 6.01 -0.13 -2.18
N GLU A 19 6.03 -1.45 -2.41
CA GLU A 19 7.20 -2.33 -2.27
C GLU A 19 8.39 -1.95 -3.17
N LEU A 20 8.14 -1.18 -4.23
CA LEU A 20 9.19 -0.70 -5.11
C LEU A 20 9.76 0.65 -4.67
N SER A 21 9.09 1.35 -3.74
CA SER A 21 9.50 2.66 -3.27
C SER A 21 10.78 2.61 -2.42
N PRO A 22 11.66 3.63 -2.49
CA PRO A 22 12.87 3.67 -1.67
C PRO A 22 12.58 3.57 -0.17
N CYS A 23 11.59 4.31 0.33
CA CYS A 23 11.22 4.29 1.75
C CYS A 23 10.79 2.90 2.21
N HIS A 24 9.96 2.20 1.43
CA HIS A 24 9.51 0.85 1.79
C HIS A 24 10.70 -0.11 1.85
N LYS A 25 11.58 -0.09 0.84
CA LYS A 25 12.77 -0.96 0.82
C LYS A 25 13.70 -0.74 2.00
N ILE A 26 13.99 0.52 2.33
CA ILE A 26 14.87 0.87 3.47
C ILE A 26 14.27 0.37 4.77
N ILE A 27 12.98 0.66 5.01
CA ILE A 27 12.30 0.23 6.23
C ILE A 27 12.24 -1.30 6.28
N GLN A 28 11.87 -1.96 5.17
CA GLN A 28 11.78 -3.41 5.10
C GLN A 28 13.12 -4.09 5.40
N SER A 29 14.24 -3.53 4.92
CA SER A 29 15.57 -4.10 5.17
C SER A 29 16.09 -3.83 6.59
N ALA A 30 15.73 -2.69 7.20
CA ALA A 30 16.33 -2.25 8.45
C ALA A 30 15.46 -2.49 9.69
N TRP A 31 14.15 -2.73 9.53
CA TRP A 31 13.19 -2.67 10.63
C TRP A 31 13.47 -3.67 11.76
N GLU A 32 13.78 -4.93 11.43
CA GLU A 32 14.05 -5.95 12.44
C GLU A 32 15.34 -5.65 13.21
N SER A 33 16.44 -5.35 12.51
CA SER A 33 17.70 -4.96 13.15
C SER A 33 17.57 -3.70 14.00
N PHE A 34 16.81 -2.70 13.53
CA PHE A 34 16.53 -1.51 14.32
C PHE A 34 15.82 -1.85 15.63
N LYS A 35 14.79 -2.72 15.60
CA LYS A 35 14.12 -3.18 16.82
C LYS A 35 15.08 -3.88 17.77
N GLU A 36 15.95 -4.75 17.26
CA GLU A 36 16.96 -5.46 18.05
C GLU A 36 17.91 -4.48 18.75
N ASP A 37 18.44 -3.48 18.04
CA ASP A 37 19.30 -2.44 18.60
C ASP A 37 18.61 -1.69 19.76
N ARG A 38 17.32 -1.36 19.60
CA ARG A 38 16.53 -0.71 20.66
C ARG A 38 16.38 -1.57 21.91
N GLN A 39 16.26 -2.89 21.75
CA GLN A 39 16.21 -3.82 22.88
C GLN A 39 17.57 -3.90 23.59
N LEU A 40 18.67 -3.98 22.83
CA LEU A 40 20.03 -4.01 23.39
C LEU A 40 20.37 -2.74 24.18
N GLU A 41 19.91 -1.58 23.70
CA GLU A 41 20.04 -0.30 24.42
C GLU A 41 19.14 -0.17 25.66
N GLN A 42 18.31 -1.18 25.96
CA GLN A 42 17.29 -1.15 27.02
C GLN A 42 16.30 0.02 26.85
N ARG A 43 16.01 0.39 25.58
CA ARG A 43 15.10 1.47 25.22
C ARG A 43 14.13 0.99 24.13
N PRO A 44 13.26 0.01 24.45
CA PRO A 44 12.35 -0.59 23.49
C PRO A 44 11.40 0.47 22.90
N LEU A 45 11.00 0.25 21.64
CA LEU A 45 10.01 1.12 21.02
C LEU A 45 8.65 0.93 21.68
N PRO A 46 7.88 2.00 21.89
CA PRO A 46 6.48 1.90 22.28
C PRO A 46 5.71 1.03 21.29
N GLN A 47 4.73 0.26 21.79
CA GLN A 47 3.95 -0.66 20.95
C GLN A 47 3.29 0.02 19.75
N TYR A 48 2.80 1.25 19.91
CA TYR A 48 2.17 1.99 18.81
C TYR A 48 3.15 2.23 17.66
N VAL A 49 4.44 2.49 17.95
CA VAL A 49 5.48 2.66 16.91
C VAL A 49 5.67 1.36 16.15
N ASN A 50 5.70 0.21 16.84
CA ASN A 50 5.81 -1.08 16.16
C ASN A 50 4.60 -1.32 15.23
N ASN A 51 3.40 -1.07 15.73
CA ASN A 51 2.16 -1.24 14.97
C ASN A 51 2.13 -0.35 13.71
N GLU A 52 2.62 0.89 13.83
CA GLU A 52 2.71 1.86 12.73
C GLU A 52 3.62 1.36 11.59
N PHE A 53 4.83 0.92 11.93
CA PHE A 53 5.79 0.42 10.96
C PHE A 53 5.33 -0.91 10.33
N GLU A 54 4.76 -1.81 11.11
CA GLU A 54 4.15 -3.04 10.59
C GLU A 54 2.98 -2.74 9.64
N ALA A 55 2.09 -1.80 10.00
CA ALA A 55 0.99 -1.39 9.14
C ALA A 55 1.49 -0.74 7.84
N PHE A 56 2.54 0.07 7.91
CA PHE A 56 3.20 0.64 6.74
C PHE A 56 3.78 -0.44 5.82
N LEU A 57 4.52 -1.41 6.36
CA LEU A 57 5.14 -2.49 5.57
C LEU A 57 4.11 -3.38 4.88
N ARG A 58 2.92 -3.51 5.45
CA ARG A 58 1.78 -4.27 4.88
C ARG A 58 0.92 -3.45 3.91
N CYS A 59 1.02 -2.13 3.95
CA CYS A 59 0.13 -1.23 3.22
C CYS A 59 0.27 -1.40 1.70
N GLY A 60 -0.86 -1.55 1.00
CA GLY A 60 -0.88 -1.62 -0.46
C GLY A 60 -0.38 -2.94 -1.05
N ILE A 61 -0.10 -3.95 -0.23
CA ILE A 61 0.43 -5.26 -0.63
C ILE A 61 -0.69 -6.32 -0.56
N PHE A 62 -1.00 -6.97 -1.69
CA PHE A 62 -2.09 -7.95 -1.78
C PHE A 62 -1.90 -9.18 -0.89
N ALA A 63 -0.67 -9.55 -0.55
CA ALA A 63 -0.39 -10.68 0.35
C ALA A 63 -0.97 -10.47 1.76
N TYR A 64 -1.23 -9.22 2.17
CA TYR A 64 -1.83 -8.89 3.47
C TYR A 64 -3.32 -8.55 3.39
N GLY A 65 -3.95 -8.76 2.23
CA GLY A 65 -5.38 -8.59 2.03
C GLY A 65 -5.76 -7.60 0.94
N PHE A 66 -6.92 -7.84 0.35
CA PHE A 66 -7.48 -7.04 -0.73
C PHE A 66 -9.01 -7.13 -0.75
N LEU A 67 -9.62 -6.18 -1.44
CA LEU A 67 -11.04 -6.17 -1.79
C LEU A 67 -11.20 -6.36 -3.29
N ARG A 68 -12.11 -7.25 -3.69
CA ARG A 68 -12.58 -7.41 -5.08
C ARG A 68 -13.91 -6.69 -5.23
N LEU A 69 -13.94 -5.70 -6.11
CA LEU A 69 -15.11 -4.93 -6.48
C LEU A 69 -15.61 -5.47 -7.81
N LYS A 70 -16.92 -5.73 -7.92
CA LYS A 70 -17.57 -6.11 -9.17
C LYS A 70 -18.77 -5.21 -9.40
N CYS A 71 -18.84 -4.57 -10.56
CA CYS A 71 -20.01 -3.81 -10.97
C CYS A 71 -21.11 -4.77 -11.45
N GLU A 72 -22.31 -4.68 -10.88
CA GLU A 72 -23.43 -5.54 -11.29
C GLU A 72 -23.99 -5.18 -12.68
N ALA A 73 -23.91 -3.90 -13.07
CA ALA A 73 -24.46 -3.43 -14.34
C ALA A 73 -23.59 -3.75 -15.55
N CYS A 74 -22.26 -3.70 -15.43
CA CYS A 74 -21.33 -3.95 -16.54
C CYS A 74 -20.39 -5.15 -16.35
N GLY A 75 -20.40 -5.78 -15.17
CA GLY A 75 -19.54 -6.93 -14.87
C GLY A 75 -18.05 -6.59 -14.66
N GLU A 76 -17.64 -5.33 -14.77
CA GLU A 76 -16.24 -4.92 -14.60
C GLU A 76 -15.77 -5.17 -13.17
N GLU A 77 -14.54 -5.69 -13.06
CA GLU A 77 -13.94 -6.06 -11.78
C GLU A 77 -12.68 -5.25 -11.48
N LYS A 78 -12.51 -4.89 -10.21
CA LYS A 78 -11.32 -4.19 -9.72
C LYS A 78 -10.85 -4.79 -8.42
N ILE A 79 -9.54 -5.02 -8.29
CA ILE A 79 -8.92 -5.46 -7.06
C ILE A 79 -8.17 -4.28 -6.42
N THR A 80 -8.38 -4.06 -5.13
CA THR A 80 -7.71 -3.01 -4.37
C THR A 80 -7.11 -3.56 -3.09
N ALA A 81 -5.87 -3.18 -2.79
CA ALA A 81 -5.18 -3.61 -1.58
C ALA A 81 -5.71 -2.83 -0.39
N PHE A 82 -5.59 -3.40 0.81
CA PHE A 82 -5.84 -2.63 2.02
C PHE A 82 -4.77 -1.54 2.20
N SER A 83 -5.19 -0.41 2.79
CA SER A 83 -4.31 0.70 3.10
C SER A 83 -4.33 0.96 4.60
N CYS A 84 -3.16 1.29 5.16
CA CYS A 84 -2.99 1.55 6.59
C CYS A 84 -3.66 2.85 7.06
N LYS A 85 -4.17 3.67 6.13
CA LYS A 85 -4.83 4.97 6.40
C LYS A 85 -3.96 6.03 7.10
N GLN A 86 -2.67 5.76 7.23
CA GLN A 86 -1.67 6.70 7.74
C GLN A 86 -1.55 7.90 6.80
N ARG A 87 -1.87 9.11 7.28
CA ARG A 87 -1.75 10.35 6.50
C ARG A 87 -0.35 10.93 6.70
N GLY A 88 0.41 11.13 5.62
CA GLY A 88 1.68 11.85 5.63
C GLY A 88 2.84 11.10 4.98
N PHE A 89 3.23 9.95 5.54
CA PHE A 89 4.45 9.24 5.11
C PHE A 89 4.19 8.01 4.23
N CYS A 90 3.00 7.41 4.31
CA CYS A 90 2.66 6.25 3.49
C CYS A 90 2.18 6.70 2.10
N PRO A 91 2.86 6.35 1.01
CA PRO A 91 2.50 6.78 -0.34
C PRO A 91 1.36 5.95 -0.96
N SER A 92 0.86 4.93 -0.26
CA SER A 92 -0.22 4.02 -0.70
C SER A 92 -1.61 4.63 -0.63
#